data_AF-A0A0P9DTC1-F1
#
_entry.id   AF-A0A0P9DTC1-F1
#
_cell.length_a   1.000
_cell.length_b   1.000
_cell.length_c   1.000
_cell.angle_alpha   90.00
_cell.angle_beta   90.00
_cell.angle_gamma   90.00
#
_symmetry.space_group_name_H-M   'P 1'
#
loop_
_entity.id
_entity.type
_entity.pdbx_description
1 polymer ?
#
loop_
_entity_poly.entity_id
_entity_poly.type
_entity_poly.pdbx_seq_one_letter_code
_entity_poly.pdbx_strand_id
1 'polypeptide(L)'
;MRFNYKGHFPYLSGEKILPLWIFFVHELAGVKMKNIDKVPIPVDVHIARATFATGCLTGNYKGNIYEVREVIDDVWRKACIGTKYYRLQFDFPLWNLSKYGCSYRTDNSCIKRSACPISEFCVKGKILVSQNKGVEVNTYIEEN
;
A
#
# COMPACT_ATOMS: atom_id res chain seq x y z
N MET A 1 -29.43 -7.79 -0.35
CA MET A 1 -29.44 -8.06 -1.81
C MET A 1 -28.03 -7.84 -2.35
N ARG A 2 -27.26 -8.91 -2.65
CA ARG A 2 -25.94 -8.78 -3.28
C ARG A 2 -26.16 -8.74 -4.79
N PHE A 3 -26.25 -7.54 -5.35
CA PHE A 3 -26.30 -7.39 -6.80
C PHE A 3 -24.96 -7.82 -7.41
N ASN A 4 -24.99 -8.82 -8.30
CA ASN A 4 -23.81 -9.25 -9.03
C ASN A 4 -23.58 -8.32 -10.23
N TYR A 5 -23.05 -7.13 -9.97
CA TYR A 5 -22.71 -6.16 -11.03
C TYR A 5 -21.43 -6.54 -11.81
N LYS A 6 -20.77 -7.65 -11.47
CA LYS A 6 -19.51 -8.07 -12.08
C LYS A 6 -19.63 -8.25 -13.59
N GLY A 7 -20.77 -8.76 -14.06
CA GLY A 7 -21.05 -8.92 -15.50
C GLY A 7 -21.31 -7.61 -16.23
N HIS A 8 -21.74 -6.56 -15.53
CA HIS A 8 -22.07 -5.26 -16.13
C HIS A 8 -20.84 -4.34 -16.23
N PHE A 9 -19.82 -4.63 -15.41
CA PHE A 9 -18.59 -3.86 -15.32
C PHE A 9 -17.37 -4.79 -15.49
N PRO A 10 -17.26 -5.50 -16.63
CA PRO A 10 -16.09 -6.30 -16.93
C PRO A 10 -14.87 -5.38 -16.93
N TYR A 11 -13.78 -5.82 -16.29
CA TYR A 11 -12.53 -5.06 -16.12
C TYR A 11 -12.58 -3.83 -15.21
N LEU A 12 -13.74 -3.48 -14.63
CA LEU A 12 -13.88 -2.38 -13.66
C LEU A 12 -14.25 -2.89 -12.25
N SER A 13 -14.33 -4.21 -12.07
CA SER A 13 -14.68 -4.89 -10.83
C SER A 13 -13.47 -5.53 -10.16
N GLY A 14 -13.62 -5.93 -8.89
CA GLY A 14 -12.59 -6.65 -8.13
C GLY A 14 -11.80 -5.77 -7.16
N GLU A 15 -11.05 -6.41 -6.27
CA GLU A 15 -10.41 -5.77 -5.10
C GLU A 15 -9.34 -4.73 -5.44
N LYS A 16 -8.77 -4.80 -6.64
CA LYS A 16 -7.73 -3.86 -7.09
C LYS A 16 -8.28 -2.76 -7.98
N ILE A 17 -8.99 -3.13 -9.05
CA ILE A 17 -9.36 -2.19 -10.11
C ILE A 17 -10.53 -1.31 -9.68
N LEU A 18 -11.51 -1.85 -8.95
CA LEU A 18 -12.68 -1.07 -8.53
C LEU A 18 -12.30 0.11 -7.61
N PRO A 19 -11.48 -0.05 -6.56
CA PRO A 19 -11.03 1.10 -5.77
C PRO A 19 -10.36 2.20 -6.59
N LEU A 20 -9.49 1.85 -7.54
CA LEU A 20 -8.80 2.82 -8.39
C LEU A 20 -9.77 3.60 -9.29
N TRP A 21 -10.79 2.93 -9.84
CA TRP A 21 -11.81 3.63 -10.61
C TRP A 21 -12.62 4.59 -9.77
N ILE A 22 -13.00 4.19 -8.56
CA ILE A 22 -13.70 5.08 -7.62
C ILE A 22 -12.82 6.30 -7.30
N PHE A 23 -11.52 6.10 -7.10
CA PHE A 23 -10.55 7.19 -6.89
C PHE A 23 -10.53 8.16 -8.08
N PHE A 24 -10.36 7.66 -9.31
CA PHE A 24 -10.26 8.51 -10.48
C PHE A 24 -11.54 9.31 -10.74
N VAL A 25 -12.71 8.69 -10.56
CA VAL A 25 -13.98 9.40 -10.73
C VAL A 25 -14.15 10.47 -9.64
N HIS A 26 -13.73 10.20 -8.41
CA HIS A 26 -13.82 11.16 -7.30
C HIS A 26 -12.84 12.34 -7.43
N GLU A 27 -11.56 12.04 -7.63
CA GLU A 27 -10.48 13.04 -7.59
C GLU A 27 -10.24 13.70 -8.95
N LEU A 28 -10.19 12.91 -10.03
CA LEU A 28 -9.79 13.43 -11.35
C LEU A 28 -11.00 13.94 -12.15
N ALA A 29 -12.12 13.22 -12.12
CA ALA A 29 -13.34 13.65 -12.81
C ALA A 29 -14.19 14.63 -11.98
N GLY A 30 -13.82 14.90 -10.72
CA GLY A 30 -14.49 15.88 -9.86
C GLY A 30 -15.85 15.45 -9.33
N VAL A 31 -16.25 14.18 -9.51
CA VAL A 31 -17.55 13.67 -9.03
C VAL A 31 -17.46 13.35 -7.54
N LYS A 32 -17.92 14.28 -6.69
CA LYS A 32 -17.84 14.11 -5.24
C LYS A 32 -18.73 12.97 -4.75
N MET A 33 -18.08 11.87 -4.37
CA MET A 33 -18.73 10.69 -3.76
C MET A 33 -18.73 10.79 -2.24
N LYS A 34 -19.83 10.34 -1.61
CA LYS A 34 -19.92 10.15 -0.16
C LYS A 34 -19.20 8.85 0.24
N ASN A 35 -18.63 8.82 1.45
CA ASN A 35 -17.94 7.66 2.03
C ASN A 35 -16.69 7.19 1.25
N ILE A 36 -15.99 8.09 0.54
CA ILE A 36 -14.75 7.75 -0.17
C ILE A 36 -13.68 7.20 0.78
N ASP A 37 -13.70 7.65 2.04
CA ASP A 37 -12.86 7.22 3.14
C ASP A 37 -13.08 5.75 3.53
N LYS A 38 -14.21 5.14 3.16
CA LYS A 38 -14.49 3.72 3.44
C LYS A 38 -13.90 2.77 2.40
N VAL A 39 -13.52 3.28 1.23
CA VAL A 39 -12.95 2.47 0.14
C VAL A 39 -11.53 2.00 0.53
N PRO A 40 -11.23 0.70 0.43
CA PRO A 40 -9.91 0.18 0.76
C PRO A 40 -8.83 0.64 -0.20
N ILE A 41 -7.60 0.78 0.30
CA ILE A 41 -6.43 0.97 -0.57
C ILE A 41 -6.17 -0.36 -1.30
N PRO A 42 -5.94 -0.36 -2.63
CA PRO A 42 -5.76 -1.59 -3.40
C PRO A 42 -4.35 -2.15 -3.19
N VAL A 43 -4.14 -2.89 -2.10
CA VAL A 43 -2.84 -3.42 -1.71
C VAL A 43 -2.28 -4.42 -2.73
N ASP A 44 -1.22 -4.01 -3.41
CA ASP A 44 -0.39 -4.87 -4.26
C ASP A 44 1.06 -4.95 -3.75
N VAL A 45 1.95 -5.60 -4.52
CA VAL A 45 3.35 -5.80 -4.13
C VAL A 45 4.08 -4.48 -3.87
N HIS A 46 3.68 -3.40 -4.53
CA HIS A 46 4.30 -2.11 -4.38
C HIS A 46 3.86 -1.44 -3.08
N ILE A 47 2.55 -1.40 -2.84
CA ILE A 47 1.96 -0.86 -1.61
C ILE A 47 2.50 -1.60 -0.38
N ALA A 48 2.52 -2.94 -0.43
CA ALA A 48 3.04 -3.76 0.65
C ALA A 48 4.54 -3.50 0.89
N ARG A 49 5.37 -3.51 -0.15
CA ARG A 49 6.81 -3.24 -0.01
C ARG A 49 7.09 -1.85 0.57
N ALA A 50 6.39 -0.82 0.09
CA ALA A 50 6.54 0.53 0.61
C ALA A 50 6.15 0.60 2.09
N THR A 51 4.99 0.03 2.45
CA THR A 51 4.47 0.02 3.83
C THR A 51 5.46 -0.63 4.80
N PHE A 52 6.04 -1.78 4.44
CA PHE A 52 7.08 -2.41 5.26
C PHE A 52 8.38 -1.61 5.28
N ALA A 53 8.80 -1.06 4.13
CA ALA A 53 10.08 -0.37 4.02
C ALA A 53 10.13 0.94 4.81
N THR A 54 9.01 1.65 4.93
CA THR A 54 8.91 2.91 5.69
C THR A 54 8.59 2.69 7.17
N GLY A 55 8.56 1.45 7.65
CA GLY A 55 8.23 1.15 9.04
C GLY A 55 6.78 1.40 9.43
N CYS A 56 5.89 1.68 8.48
CA CYS A 56 4.45 1.81 8.76
C CYS A 56 3.84 0.49 9.25
N LEU A 57 4.46 -0.63 8.86
CA LEU A 57 4.20 -1.95 9.41
C LEU A 57 5.55 -2.66 9.61
N THR A 58 5.80 -3.20 10.79
CA THR A 58 7.05 -3.90 11.13
C THR A 58 6.78 -5.26 11.77
N GLY A 59 7.80 -6.10 11.85
CA GLY A 59 7.71 -7.42 12.47
C GLY A 59 8.06 -8.56 11.52
N ASN A 60 7.56 -9.76 11.84
CA ASN A 60 7.84 -11.01 11.14
C ASN A 60 6.60 -11.48 10.37
N TYR A 61 6.69 -11.54 9.04
CA TYR A 61 5.62 -12.02 8.17
C TYR A 61 6.17 -13.05 7.19
N LYS A 62 5.46 -14.16 7.03
CA LYS A 62 5.79 -15.20 6.05
C LYS A 62 4.51 -15.80 5.50
N GLY A 63 4.34 -15.77 4.19
CA GLY A 63 3.12 -16.27 3.55
C GLY A 63 2.93 -15.68 2.17
N ASN A 64 1.68 -15.47 1.78
CA ASN A 64 1.34 -14.81 0.52
C ASN A 64 0.92 -13.33 0.74
N ILE A 65 0.79 -12.58 -0.35
CA ILE A 65 0.41 -11.16 -0.27
C ILE A 65 -1.00 -10.94 0.28
N TYR A 66 -1.92 -11.87 0.03
CA TYR A 66 -3.32 -11.77 0.47
C TYR A 66 -3.43 -11.76 2.00
N GLU A 67 -2.55 -12.50 2.68
CA GLU A 67 -2.52 -12.58 4.16
C GLU A 67 -2.17 -11.25 4.83
N VAL A 68 -1.43 -10.37 4.14
CA VAL A 68 -1.03 -9.07 4.70
C VAL A 68 -1.88 -7.90 4.22
N ARG A 69 -2.80 -8.12 3.25
CA ARG A 69 -3.61 -7.04 2.66
C ARG A 69 -4.47 -6.32 3.68
N GLU A 70 -5.23 -7.08 4.47
CA GLU A 70 -6.16 -6.49 5.45
C GLU A 70 -5.41 -5.71 6.52
N VAL A 71 -4.26 -6.23 6.97
CA VAL A 71 -3.40 -5.55 7.96
C VAL A 71 -2.86 -4.25 7.39
N ILE A 72 -2.37 -4.26 6.14
CA ILE A 72 -1.86 -3.06 5.47
C ILE A 72 -3.00 -2.03 5.24
N ASP A 73 -4.18 -2.47 4.79
CA ASP A 73 -5.33 -1.57 4.63
C ASP A 73 -5.70 -0.90 5.95
N ASP A 74 -5.71 -1.68 7.05
CA ASP A 74 -6.02 -1.18 8.38
C ASP A 74 -4.97 -0.18 8.91
N VAL A 75 -3.67 -0.41 8.63
CA VAL A 75 -2.60 0.56 8.93
C VAL A 75 -2.89 1.90 8.28
N TRP A 76 -3.19 1.92 6.98
CA TRP A 76 -3.47 3.16 6.26
C TRP A 76 -4.81 3.78 6.63
N ARG A 77 -5.81 2.95 6.95
CA ARG A 77 -7.09 3.42 7.51
C ARG A 77 -6.87 4.16 8.82
N LYS A 78 -6.10 3.56 9.75
CA LYS A 78 -5.79 4.16 11.06
C LYS A 78 -4.97 5.43 10.92
N ALA A 79 -3.99 5.46 10.02
CA ALA A 79 -3.16 6.63 9.74
C ALA A 79 -3.97 7.85 9.26
N CYS A 80 -5.15 7.63 8.67
CA CYS A 80 -6.02 8.71 8.19
C CYS A 80 -6.97 9.27 9.26
N ILE A 81 -7.15 8.60 10.41
CA ILE A 81 -8.11 9.01 11.45
C ILE A 81 -7.75 10.41 11.97
N GLY A 82 -8.73 11.32 11.98
CA GLY A 82 -8.53 12.70 12.42
C GLY A 82 -7.81 13.59 11.41
N THR A 83 -7.49 13.07 10.22
CA THR A 83 -6.88 13.84 9.13
C THR A 83 -7.93 14.14 8.05
N LYS A 84 -7.58 15.05 7.13
CA LYS A 84 -8.37 15.29 5.91
C LYS A 84 -8.13 14.25 4.80
N TYR A 85 -7.16 13.36 5.00
CA TYR A 85 -6.75 12.38 3.99
C TYR A 85 -7.54 11.08 4.12
N TYR A 86 -7.53 10.28 3.07
CA TYR A 86 -8.09 8.94 3.07
C TYR A 86 -7.16 7.95 2.37
N ARG A 87 -7.22 6.68 2.78
CA ARG A 87 -6.20 5.66 2.45
C ARG A 87 -5.96 5.45 0.95
N LEU A 88 -6.99 5.61 0.13
CA LEU A 88 -6.89 5.44 -1.32
C LEU A 88 -6.02 6.54 -1.99
N GLN A 89 -5.87 7.73 -1.39
CA GLN A 89 -4.96 8.77 -1.90
C GLN A 89 -3.49 8.36 -1.86
N PHE A 90 -3.14 7.38 -1.01
CA PHE A 90 -1.77 6.93 -0.85
C PHE A 90 -1.35 5.87 -1.88
N ASP A 91 -2.27 5.35 -2.70
CA ASP A 91 -1.96 4.35 -3.73
C ASP A 91 -0.81 4.81 -4.64
N PHE A 92 -0.97 5.96 -5.30
CA PHE A 92 0.03 6.47 -6.23
C PHE A 92 1.36 6.84 -5.56
N PRO A 93 1.39 7.61 -4.44
CA PRO A 93 2.64 7.88 -3.72
C PRO A 93 3.40 6.62 -3.29
N LEU A 94 2.72 5.63 -2.71
CA LEU A 94 3.35 4.39 -2.25
C LEU A 94 3.82 3.52 -3.41
N TRP A 95 3.03 3.45 -4.48
CA TRP A 95 3.43 2.75 -5.70
C TRP A 95 4.71 3.37 -6.28
N ASN A 96 4.75 4.70 -6.40
CA ASN A 96 5.89 5.44 -6.95
C ASN A 96 7.15 5.25 -6.09
N LEU A 97 6.99 5.41 -4.77
CA LEU A 97 8.06 5.16 -3.79
C LEU A 97 8.61 3.74 -3.91
N SER A 98 7.73 2.74 -4.02
CA SER A 98 8.14 1.34 -4.12
C SER A 98 8.83 1.02 -5.43
N LYS A 99 8.28 1.48 -6.56
CA LYS A 99 8.77 1.21 -7.90
C LYS A 99 10.15 1.81 -8.13
N TYR A 100 10.34 3.07 -7.75
CA TYR A 100 11.55 3.84 -8.07
C TYR A 100 12.50 4.03 -6.87
N GLY A 101 12.09 3.65 -5.67
CA GLY A 101 12.88 3.75 -4.44
C GLY A 101 13.06 2.39 -3.76
N CYS A 102 12.05 1.88 -3.06
CA CYS A 102 12.17 0.71 -2.18
C CYS A 102 12.52 -0.59 -2.92
N SER A 103 12.32 -0.68 -4.23
CA SER A 103 12.77 -1.80 -5.08
C SER A 103 14.30 -1.95 -5.11
N TYR A 104 15.05 -0.88 -4.83
CA TYR A 104 16.52 -0.86 -4.80
C TYR A 104 17.11 -1.06 -3.40
N ARG A 105 16.26 -1.36 -2.41
CA ARG A 105 16.69 -1.63 -1.03
C ARG A 105 17.22 -3.06 -0.92
N THR A 106 18.33 -3.24 -0.20
CA THR A 106 18.76 -4.51 0.39
C THR A 106 18.38 -4.53 1.86
N ASP A 107 18.59 -5.65 2.56
CA ASP A 107 18.16 -5.81 3.95
C ASP A 107 18.59 -4.64 4.86
N ASN A 108 19.79 -4.10 4.66
CA ASN A 108 20.36 -3.07 5.53
C ASN A 108 20.76 -1.77 4.82
N SER A 109 20.59 -1.66 3.49
CA SER A 109 21.05 -0.50 2.73
C SER A 109 20.09 -0.14 1.59
N CYS A 110 20.14 1.11 1.13
CA CYS A 110 19.38 1.55 -0.03
C CYS A 110 20.21 2.56 -0.81
N ILE A 111 20.50 2.28 -2.08
CA ILE A 111 21.29 3.18 -2.93
C ILE A 111 20.58 4.51 -3.21
N LYS A 112 19.25 4.56 -3.05
CA LYS A 112 18.43 5.77 -3.21
C LYS A 112 18.25 6.54 -1.90
N ARG A 113 18.88 6.12 -0.79
CA ARG A 113 18.65 6.71 0.54
C ARG A 113 18.89 8.21 0.57
N SER A 114 20.00 8.69 0.00
CA SER A 114 20.37 10.12 0.01
C SER A 114 19.41 11.02 -0.78
N ALA A 115 18.73 10.48 -1.80
CA ALA A 115 17.78 11.22 -2.62
C ALA A 115 16.31 10.97 -2.25
N CYS A 116 16.05 10.05 -1.33
CA CYS A 116 14.69 9.68 -0.93
C CYS A 116 14.21 10.63 0.18
N PRO A 117 13.09 11.36 -0.03
CA PRO A 117 12.63 12.40 0.89
C PRO A 117 12.11 11.88 2.24
N ILE A 118 11.92 10.56 2.36
CA ILE A 118 11.39 9.91 3.56
C ILE A 118 12.33 8.82 4.09
N SER A 119 13.61 8.91 3.72
CA SER A 119 14.62 7.89 4.04
C SER A 119 14.91 7.73 5.53
N GLU A 120 14.60 8.75 6.34
CA GLU A 120 14.72 8.72 7.80
C GLU A 120 13.78 7.71 8.45
N PHE A 121 12.62 7.45 7.83
CA PHE A 121 11.64 6.46 8.32
C PHE A 121 11.96 5.03 7.87
N CYS A 122 12.98 4.82 7.04
CA CYS A 122 13.27 3.49 6.50
C CYS A 122 13.84 2.54 7.56
N VAL A 123 13.18 1.40 7.74
CA VAL A 123 13.60 0.34 8.67
C VAL A 123 14.71 -0.54 8.10
N LYS A 124 15.39 -1.28 8.98
CA LYS A 124 16.35 -2.34 8.65
C LYS A 124 15.65 -3.70 8.59
N GLY A 125 16.34 -4.69 8.03
CA GLY A 125 15.87 -6.07 7.94
C GLY A 125 15.30 -6.48 6.58
N LYS A 126 14.96 -7.76 6.44
CA LYS A 126 14.56 -8.38 5.18
C LYS A 126 13.15 -7.96 4.78
N ILE A 127 12.97 -7.53 3.53
CA ILE A 127 11.66 -7.23 2.94
C ILE A 127 11.61 -7.83 1.54
N LEU A 128 10.99 -9.00 1.42
CA LEU A 128 10.73 -9.64 0.15
C LEU A 128 9.23 -9.70 -0.06
N VAL A 129 8.76 -8.97 -1.06
CA VAL A 129 7.35 -8.94 -1.47
C VAL A 129 7.27 -9.18 -2.96
N SER A 130 6.64 -10.28 -3.35
CA SER A 130 6.50 -10.73 -4.74
C SER A 130 5.16 -11.43 -4.94
N GLN A 131 4.58 -11.27 -6.14
CA GLN A 131 3.38 -12.02 -6.53
C GLN A 131 3.63 -13.54 -6.54
N ASN A 132 4.82 -13.97 -7.01
CA ASN A 132 5.13 -15.39 -7.21
C ASN A 132 5.89 -16.00 -6.04
N LYS A 133 6.75 -15.22 -5.38
CA LYS A 133 7.60 -15.72 -4.26
C LYS A 133 6.98 -15.51 -2.88
N GLY A 134 5.83 -14.84 -2.81
CA GLY A 134 5.14 -14.53 -1.56
C GLY A 134 5.72 -13.33 -0.82
N VAL A 135 5.42 -13.29 0.47
CA VAL A 135 5.86 -12.28 1.45
C VAL A 135 6.79 -12.95 2.45
N GLU A 136 7.96 -12.38 2.62
CA GLU A 136 8.91 -12.71 3.68
C GLU A 136 9.50 -11.41 4.23
N VAL A 137 9.09 -11.04 5.43
CA VAL A 137 9.48 -9.81 6.10
C VAL A 137 10.01 -10.14 7.48
N ASN A 138 11.16 -9.57 7.81
CA ASN A 138 11.72 -9.56 9.15
C ASN A 138 12.35 -8.17 9.35
N THR A 139 11.59 -7.28 9.98
CA THR A 139 11.96 -5.87 10.16
C THR A 139 11.86 -5.47 11.62
N TYR A 140 12.76 -4.59 12.04
CA TYR A 140 12.83 -4.04 13.38
C TYR A 140 13.14 -2.54 13.31
N ILE A 141 12.68 -1.82 14.32
CA ILE A 141 13.03 -0.41 14.55
C ILE A 141 14.20 -0.43 15.53
N GLU A 142 15.32 0.18 15.17
CA GLU A 142 16.39 0.45 16.14
C GLU A 142 15.88 1.57 17.06
N GLU A 143 15.66 1.25 18.34
CA GLU A 143 15.43 2.27 19.36
C GLU A 143 16.74 3.06 19.52
N ASN A 144 16.69 4.37 19.26
CA ASN A 144 17.79 5.30 19.53
C ASN A 144 17.94 5.55 21.03
#